data_AF-A0A376FIJ0-F1
#
_entry.id   AF-A0A376FIJ0-F1
#
_cell.length_a   1.000
_cell.length_b   1.000
_cell.length_c   1.000
_cell.angle_alpha   90.00
_cell.angle_beta   90.00
_cell.angle_gamma   90.00
#
_symmetry.space_group_name_H-M   'P 1'
#
loop_
_entity.id
_entity.type
_entity.pdbx_description
1 polymer ?
#
loop_
_entity_poly.entity_id
_entity_poly.type
_entity_poly.pdbx_seq_one_letter_code
_entity_poly.pdbx_strand_id
1 'polypeptide(L)'
;MMASKAIKPVYEVFKEAGINFDESQFVPTVAGYYTDSKTGHLLSQPFNSSTPVLYYNKDAFKKAGLDPEQPPKTWQDLRSTPRS
;
A
#
# COMPACT_ATOMS: atom_id res chain seq x y z
N MET A 1 -5.21 -18.10 -7.36
CA MET A 1 -6.27 -17.40 -8.13
C MET A 1 -5.85 -17.21 -9.59
N MET A 2 -4.79 -16.45 -9.89
CA MET A 2 -4.33 -16.23 -11.28
C MET A 2 -4.02 -17.52 -12.08
N ALA A 3 -3.40 -18.52 -11.46
CA ALA A 3 -3.10 -19.80 -12.11
C ALA A 3 -4.30 -20.76 -12.26
N SER A 4 -5.48 -20.39 -11.76
CA SER A 4 -6.64 -21.30 -11.68
C SER A 4 -7.48 -21.39 -12.96
N LYS A 5 -7.26 -20.51 -13.94
CA LYS A 5 -8.15 -20.31 -15.11
C LYS A 5 -9.62 -20.00 -14.77
N ALA A 6 -9.91 -19.67 -13.51
CA ALA A 6 -11.29 -19.49 -13.01
C ALA A 6 -11.67 -18.01 -12.80
N ILE A 7 -10.87 -17.07 -13.28
CA ILE A 7 -11.12 -15.63 -13.14
C ILE A 7 -11.12 -14.97 -14.52
N LYS A 8 -11.93 -13.92 -14.67
CA LYS A 8 -11.83 -12.96 -15.77
C LYS A 8 -11.15 -11.69 -15.23
N PRO A 9 -10.07 -11.20 -15.85
CA PRO A 9 -9.43 -9.96 -15.44
C PRO A 9 -10.40 -8.78 -15.45
N VAL A 10 -10.28 -7.87 -14.48
CA VAL A 10 -11.18 -6.71 -14.35
C VAL A 10 -11.16 -5.83 -15.61
N TYR A 11 -9.99 -5.61 -16.21
CA TYR A 11 -9.91 -4.82 -17.46
C TYR A 11 -10.72 -5.44 -18.61
N GLU A 12 -10.83 -6.77 -18.69
CA GLU A 12 -11.65 -7.47 -19.69
C GLU A 12 -13.13 -7.32 -19.39
N VAL A 13 -13.53 -7.40 -18.11
CA VAL A 13 -14.91 -7.19 -17.68
C VAL A 13 -15.42 -5.80 -18.10
N PHE A 14 -14.64 -4.74 -17.84
CA PHE A 14 -15.01 -3.38 -18.23
C PHE A 14 -15.06 -3.19 -19.75
N LYS A 15 -14.07 -3.76 -20.46
CA LYS A 15 -14.00 -3.71 -21.93
C LYS A 15 -15.22 -4.37 -22.58
N GLU A 16 -15.60 -5.56 -22.15
CA GLU A 16 -16.77 -6.28 -22.67
C GLU A 16 -18.09 -5.58 -22.33
N ALA A 17 -18.16 -4.93 -21.17
CA ALA A 17 -19.33 -4.15 -20.77
C ALA A 17 -19.47 -2.81 -21.51
N GLY A 18 -18.45 -2.39 -22.27
CA GLY A 18 -18.43 -1.07 -22.93
C GLY A 18 -18.34 0.09 -21.96
N ILE A 19 -17.84 -0.14 -20.74
CA ILE A 19 -17.72 0.88 -19.70
C ILE A 19 -16.29 1.40 -19.68
N ASN A 20 -16.13 2.73 -19.71
CA ASN A 20 -14.81 3.34 -19.58
C ASN A 20 -14.20 3.04 -18.19
N PHE A 21 -12.96 2.57 -18.17
CA PHE A 21 -12.25 2.21 -16.94
C PHE A 21 -10.90 2.90 -16.91
N ASP A 22 -10.82 4.00 -16.17
CA ASP A 22 -9.59 4.75 -15.98
C ASP A 22 -8.75 4.14 -14.85
N GLU A 23 -7.79 3.27 -15.18
CA GLU A 23 -6.91 2.63 -14.20
C GLU A 23 -5.96 3.62 -13.49
N SER A 24 -5.80 4.84 -14.02
CA SER A 24 -4.92 5.85 -13.41
C SER A 24 -5.49 6.48 -12.13
N GLN A 25 -6.78 6.25 -11.86
CA GLN A 25 -7.44 6.72 -10.64
C GLN A 25 -6.93 6.02 -9.36
N PHE A 26 -6.26 4.88 -9.48
CA PHE A 26 -5.75 4.12 -8.35
C PHE A 26 -4.32 4.57 -7.98
N VAL A 27 -4.00 4.58 -6.69
CA VAL A 27 -2.63 4.81 -6.21
C VAL A 27 -1.71 3.75 -6.84
N PRO A 28 -0.67 4.12 -7.60
CA PRO A 28 0.07 3.16 -8.44
C PRO A 28 0.67 1.98 -7.67
N THR A 29 1.16 2.21 -6.44
CA THR A 29 1.74 1.15 -5.59
C THR A 29 0.69 0.21 -5.01
N VAL A 30 -0.55 0.65 -4.89
CA VAL A 30 -1.69 -0.19 -4.50
C VAL A 30 -2.19 -0.99 -5.70
N ALA A 31 -2.36 -0.32 -6.85
CA ALA A 31 -2.82 -0.93 -8.09
C ALA A 31 -1.84 -2.00 -8.59
N GLY A 32 -0.54 -1.70 -8.56
CA GLY A 32 0.52 -2.57 -9.06
C GLY A 32 0.58 -3.95 -8.41
N TYR A 33 0.06 -4.09 -7.17
CA TYR A 33 -0.05 -5.40 -6.52
C TYR A 33 -1.01 -6.36 -7.26
N TYR A 34 -1.98 -5.80 -7.99
CA TYR A 34 -3.05 -6.51 -8.69
C TYR A 34 -2.96 -6.36 -10.22
N THR A 35 -1.84 -5.87 -10.73
CA THR A 35 -1.62 -5.58 -12.15
C THR A 35 -0.91 -6.74 -12.85
N ASP A 36 -1.25 -6.98 -14.12
CA ASP A 36 -0.50 -7.87 -14.99
C ASP A 36 0.87 -7.26 -15.33
N SER A 37 1.94 -8.01 -15.11
CA SER A 37 3.31 -7.52 -15.27
C SER A 37 3.73 -7.29 -16.73
N LYS A 38 2.98 -7.80 -17.71
CA LYS A 38 3.26 -7.62 -19.14
C LYS A 38 2.46 -6.48 -19.74
N THR A 39 1.18 -6.35 -19.36
CA THR A 39 0.27 -5.38 -19.98
C THR A 39 0.08 -4.12 -19.14
N GLY A 40 0.31 -4.17 -17.84
CA GLY A 40 0.05 -3.05 -16.93
C GLY A 40 -1.43 -2.93 -16.52
N HIS A 41 -2.31 -3.81 -17.00
CA HIS A 41 -3.75 -3.76 -16.70
C HIS A 41 -4.12 -4.47 -15.40
N LEU A 42 -5.21 -4.02 -14.77
CA LEU A 42 -5.69 -4.61 -13.51
C LEU A 42 -6.32 -5.98 -13.74
N LEU A 43 -5.73 -6.99 -13.10
CA LEU A 43 -6.25 -8.35 -13.01
C LEU A 43 -7.40 -8.45 -12.01
N SER A 44 -7.32 -7.69 -10.91
CA SER A 44 -8.36 -7.56 -9.89
C SER A 44 -8.39 -6.15 -9.32
N GLN A 45 -9.54 -5.71 -8.82
CA GLN A 45 -9.68 -4.39 -8.20
C GLN A 45 -9.19 -4.41 -6.74
N PRO A 46 -8.40 -3.43 -6.28
CA PRO A 46 -8.08 -3.27 -4.86
C PRO A 46 -9.36 -3.07 -4.04
N PHE A 47 -9.51 -3.83 -2.94
CA PHE A 47 -10.69 -3.74 -2.06
C PHE A 47 -10.31 -3.25 -0.66
N ASN A 48 -9.51 -4.04 0.06
CA ASN A 48 -9.02 -3.73 1.39
C ASN A 48 -7.49 -3.75 1.40
N SER A 49 -6.88 -2.61 1.05
CA SER A 49 -5.43 -2.44 1.03
C SER A 49 -4.92 -1.81 2.32
N SER A 50 -3.87 -2.39 2.90
CA SER A 50 -3.20 -1.89 4.11
C SER A 50 -1.69 -1.98 3.93
N THR A 51 -0.96 -1.03 4.51
CA THR A 51 0.51 -1.06 4.57
C THR A 51 0.95 -0.89 6.02
N PRO A 52 2.03 -1.57 6.46
CA PRO A 52 2.62 -1.32 7.77
C PRO A 52 3.01 0.16 7.95
N VAL A 53 2.79 0.68 9.16
CA VAL A 53 3.24 2.01 9.59
C VAL A 53 3.82 1.94 11.00
N LEU A 54 4.68 2.89 11.36
CA LEU A 54 5.23 2.99 12.71
C LEU A 54 4.33 3.87 13.59
N TYR A 55 3.65 3.26 14.55
CA TYR A 55 3.02 3.98 15.66
C TYR A 55 4.06 4.23 16.76
N TYR A 56 4.09 5.45 17.32
CA TYR A 56 4.97 5.82 18.43
C TYR A 56 4.26 6.74 19.42
N ASN A 57 4.72 6.76 20.67
CA ASN A 57 4.12 7.55 21.74
C ASN A 57 4.84 8.90 21.90
N LYS A 58 4.17 10.00 21.53
CA LYS A 58 4.72 11.37 21.62
C LYS A 58 5.01 11.82 23.06
N ASP A 59 4.26 11.37 24.05
CA ASP A 59 4.50 11.74 25.45
C ASP A 59 5.70 10.99 26.03
N ALA A 60 5.91 9.74 25.61
CA ALA A 60 7.13 9.00 25.95
C ALA A 60 8.37 9.68 25.35
N PHE A 61 8.28 10.20 24.11
CA PHE A 61 9.35 10.98 23.48
C PHE A 61 9.68 12.24 24.28
N LYS A 62 8.67 13.04 24.66
CA LYS A 62 8.87 14.24 25.49
C LYS A 62 9.53 13.90 26.83
N LYS A 63 9.07 12.83 27.51
CA LYS A 63 9.64 12.38 28.79
C LYS A 63 11.11 11.95 28.66
N ALA A 64 11.48 11.38 27.52
CA ALA A 64 12.86 11.01 27.20
C ALA A 64 13.70 12.18 26.67
N GLY A 65 13.17 13.40 26.58
CA GLY A 65 13.86 14.58 26.05
C GLY A 65 13.99 14.60 24.52
N LEU A 66 13.21 13.79 23.80
CA LEU A 66 13.18 13.73 22.34
C LEU A 66 12.12 14.67 21.76
N ASP A 67 12.32 15.11 20.51
CA ASP A 67 11.33 15.88 19.75
C ASP A 67 10.17 14.94 19.29
N PRO A 68 8.94 15.13 19.79
CA PRO A 68 7.79 14.30 19.43
C PRO A 68 7.32 14.45 17.98
N GLU A 69 7.83 15.43 17.22
CA GLU A 69 7.50 15.62 15.80
C GLU A 69 8.57 15.06 14.84
N GLN A 70 9.67 14.52 15.37
CA GLN A 70 10.72 13.86 14.61
C GLN A 70 10.80 12.36 14.96
N PRO A 71 9.86 11.54 14.44
CA PRO A 71 9.96 10.09 14.61
C PRO A 71 11.21 9.52 13.93
N PRO A 72 11.72 8.36 14.38
CA PRO A 72 12.88 7.73 13.77
C PRO A 72 12.59 7.38 12.31
N LYS A 73 13.52 7.75 11.42
CA LYS A 73 13.39 7.55 9.97
C LYS A 73 14.16 6.32 9.49
N THR A 74 15.11 5.84 10.29
CA THR A 74 15.91 4.66 9.99
C THR A 74 15.81 3.61 11.09
N TRP A 75 16.20 2.38 10.77
CA TRP A 75 16.28 1.30 11.76
C TRP A 75 17.30 1.59 12.87
N GLN A 76 18.37 2.29 12.54
CA GLN A 76 19.40 2.73 13.48
C GLN A 76 18.84 3.76 14.47
N ASP A 77 18.08 4.75 13.99
CA ASP A 77 17.40 5.74 14.85
C ASP A 77 16.37 5.07 15.77
N LEU A 78 15.60 4.13 15.22
CA LEU A 78 14.62 3.37 16.00
C LEU A 78 15.33 2.58 17.12
N ARG A 79 16.50 2.00 16.82
CA ARG A 79 17.29 1.24 17.79
C ARG A 79 17.92 2.11 18.87
N SER A 80 18.33 3.34 18.55
CA SER A 80 18.93 4.28 19.51
C SER A 80 17.90 5.05 20.33
N THR A 81 16.63 5.04 19.91
CA THR A 81 15.52 5.62 20.68
C THR A 81 15.44 4.95 22.06
N PRO A 82 15.57 5.71 23.18
CA PRO A 82 15.48 5.15 24.52
C PRO A 82 14.14 4.45 24.72
N ARG A 83 14.18 3.22 25.24
CA ARG A 83 12.98 2.51 25.65
C ARG A 83 12.62 2.99 27.05
N SER A 84 11.41 3.57 27.18
CA SER A 84 10.82 3.99 28.46
C SER A 84 10.49 2.80 29.35
#